data_AF-A0A5C1HXD8-F1
#
_entry.id   AF-A0A5C1HXD8-F1
#
_cell.length_a   1.000
_cell.length_b   1.000
_cell.length_c   1.000
_cell.angle_alpha   90.00
_cell.angle_beta   90.00
_cell.angle_gamma   90.00
#
_symmetry.space_group_name_H-M   'P 1'
#
loop_
_entity.id
_entity.type
_entity.pdbx_description
1 polymer ?
#
loop_
_entity_poly.entity_id
_entity_poly.type
_entity_poly.pdbx_seq_one_letter_code
_entity_poly.pdbx_strand_id
1 'polypeptide(L)'
;MNTHFFFNSLPIKYRSQYRDYYTYQNLVAIRGASMIFLVLNVIIRALYLVFPVSLTKAQNFPEFSFSNWVFIIVTPIFLIASNLFIASFKSHKKATTGMSLLVFLFSLYIIVCGMYSSFIATSDPSNALTLYLVALSLISVIFVFEYYETILLLVAVEVFFTSLLFYSQTPATDMLYNQLISAILLSGFYFTSRYFFTYKANYYLQVIEIREKNAEIEKASEFKNQVLGWLPMTCVTL
;
A
#
# COMPACT_ATOMS: atom_id res chain seq x y z
N MET A 1 9.25 -16.76 -16.74
CA MET A 1 8.32 -16.03 -15.84
C MET A 1 7.05 -16.86 -15.76
N ASN A 2 6.82 -17.63 -14.69
CA ASN A 2 5.57 -18.41 -14.57
C ASN A 2 4.44 -17.45 -14.17
N THR A 3 3.53 -17.19 -15.10
CA THR A 3 2.39 -16.26 -14.99
C THR A 3 1.23 -16.79 -14.15
N HIS A 4 1.44 -17.84 -13.34
CA HIS A 4 0.37 -18.58 -12.67
C HIS A 4 -0.28 -17.88 -11.45
N PHE A 5 0.25 -16.77 -10.94
CA PHE A 5 -0.21 -16.20 -9.66
C PHE A 5 -1.30 -15.11 -9.74
N PHE A 6 -1.85 -14.84 -10.94
CA PHE A 6 -3.00 -13.93 -11.05
C PHE A 6 -4.18 -14.43 -10.19
N PHE A 7 -4.42 -15.75 -10.21
CA PHE A 7 -5.49 -16.43 -9.48
C PHE A 7 -5.01 -17.52 -8.51
N ASN A 8 -3.81 -18.10 -8.69
CA ASN A 8 -3.30 -19.07 -7.74
C ASN A 8 -2.59 -18.39 -6.57
N SER A 9 -2.88 -18.91 -5.37
CA SER A 9 -2.16 -18.55 -4.16
C SER A 9 -0.73 -19.11 -4.22
N LEU A 10 0.21 -18.41 -3.55
CA LEU A 10 1.54 -18.94 -3.26
C LEU A 10 1.44 -20.37 -2.70
N PRO A 11 2.41 -21.26 -2.98
CA PRO A 11 2.45 -22.58 -2.36
C PRO A 11 2.24 -22.46 -0.85
N ILE A 12 1.37 -23.30 -0.28
CA ILE A 12 0.90 -23.20 1.12
C ILE A 12 2.08 -23.06 2.10
N LYS A 13 3.19 -23.75 1.81
CA LYS A 13 4.46 -23.69 2.56
C LYS A 13 4.98 -22.26 2.78
N TYR A 14 4.87 -21.38 1.77
CA TYR A 14 5.44 -20.02 1.81
C TYR A 14 4.41 -18.93 2.13
N ARG A 15 3.12 -19.27 2.19
CA ARG A 15 2.05 -18.26 2.36
C ARG A 15 2.17 -17.47 3.66
N SER A 16 2.37 -18.15 4.80
CA SER A 16 2.51 -17.47 6.10
C SER A 16 3.75 -16.57 6.14
N GLN A 17 4.88 -17.07 5.64
CA GLN A 17 6.14 -16.32 5.65
C GLN A 17 6.09 -15.11 4.72
N TYR A 18 5.46 -15.26 3.55
CA TYR A 18 5.24 -14.14 2.65
C TYR A 18 4.31 -13.09 3.27
N ARG A 19 3.29 -13.52 4.02
CA ARG A 19 2.43 -12.61 4.79
C ARG A 19 3.18 -11.81 5.83
N ASP A 20 4.06 -12.45 6.59
CA ASP A 20 4.93 -11.74 7.53
C ASP A 20 5.83 -10.72 6.81
N TYR A 21 6.40 -11.12 5.66
CA TYR A 21 7.25 -10.27 4.84
C TYR A 21 6.53 -9.03 4.30
N TYR A 22 5.41 -9.18 3.60
CA TYR A 22 4.72 -8.03 3.01
C TYR A 22 4.05 -7.15 4.08
N THR A 23 3.60 -7.72 5.20
CA THR A 23 3.01 -6.94 6.30
C THR A 23 4.02 -5.94 6.87
N TYR A 24 5.26 -6.38 7.09
CA TYR A 24 6.32 -5.48 7.53
C TYR A 24 6.62 -4.38 6.50
N GLN A 25 6.67 -4.72 5.22
CA GLN A 25 6.86 -3.74 4.14
C GLN A 25 5.74 -2.70 4.11
N ASN A 26 4.49 -3.15 4.24
CA ASN A 26 3.33 -2.27 4.29
C ASN A 26 3.43 -1.32 5.50
N LEU A 27 3.80 -1.80 6.70
CA LEU A 27 3.95 -0.92 7.87
C LEU A 27 5.03 0.15 7.66
N VAL A 28 6.17 -0.22 7.07
CA VAL A 28 7.23 0.75 6.71
C VAL A 28 6.72 1.75 5.68
N ALA A 29 5.92 1.29 4.71
CA ALA A 29 5.27 2.15 3.73
C ALA A 29 4.26 3.11 4.36
N ILE A 30 3.45 2.69 5.35
CA ILE A 30 2.56 3.59 6.11
C ILE A 30 3.38 4.70 6.76
N ARG A 31 4.48 4.35 7.43
CA ARG A 31 5.35 5.33 8.09
C ARG A 31 5.87 6.38 7.11
N GLY A 32 6.39 5.92 5.95
CA GLY A 32 6.89 6.82 4.91
C GLY A 32 5.78 7.68 4.28
N ALA A 33 4.68 7.05 3.89
CA ALA A 33 3.53 7.73 3.28
C ALA A 33 2.90 8.74 4.23
N SER A 34 2.75 8.41 5.52
CA SER A 34 2.22 9.32 6.54
C SER A 34 3.13 10.54 6.73
N MET A 35 4.46 10.35 6.75
CA MET A 35 5.40 11.47 6.85
C MET A 35 5.31 12.39 5.63
N ILE A 36 5.31 11.83 4.42
CA ILE A 36 5.19 12.60 3.18
C ILE A 36 3.85 13.35 3.14
N PHE A 37 2.75 12.66 3.43
CA PHE A 37 1.40 13.23 3.40
C PHE A 37 1.24 14.34 4.45
N LEU A 38 1.80 14.18 5.65
CA LEU A 38 1.79 15.22 6.68
C LEU A 38 2.60 16.46 6.24
N VAL A 39 3.81 16.25 5.70
CA VAL A 39 4.64 17.35 5.19
C VAL A 39 3.92 18.12 4.09
N LEU A 40 3.31 17.43 3.12
CA LEU A 40 2.54 18.06 2.06
C LEU A 40 1.37 18.88 2.61
N ASN A 41 0.62 18.35 3.58
CA ASN A 41 -0.50 19.07 4.19
C ASN A 41 -0.05 20.30 5.00
N VAL A 42 1.10 20.22 5.69
CA VAL A 42 1.69 21.37 6.39
C VAL A 42 2.19 22.43 5.41
N ILE A 43 2.78 22.02 4.28
CA ILE A 43 3.18 22.95 3.21
C ILE A 43 1.95 23.67 2.65
N ILE A 44 0.88 22.95 2.31
CA ILE A 44 -0.39 23.54 1.85
C ILE A 44 -0.90 24.57 2.88
N ARG A 45 -0.83 24.23 4.17
CA ARG A 45 -1.23 25.15 5.24
C ARG A 45 -0.36 26.41 5.30
N ALA A 46 0.95 26.27 5.17
CA ALA A 46 1.87 27.40 5.14
C ALA A 46 1.59 28.31 3.92
N LEU A 47 1.27 27.73 2.76
CA LEU A 47 0.90 28.49 1.56
C LEU A 47 -0.35 29.35 1.80
N TYR A 48 -1.32 28.89 2.59
CA TYR A 48 -2.50 29.68 2.96
C TYR A 48 -2.22 30.87 3.88
N LEU A 49 -1.09 30.87 4.58
CA LEU A 49 -0.66 32.02 5.38
C LEU A 49 0.05 33.07 4.53
N VAL A 50 0.71 32.65 3.45
CA VAL A 50 1.54 33.52 2.60
C VAL A 50 0.74 34.11 1.43
N PHE A 51 -0.15 33.33 0.81
CA PHE A 51 -0.91 33.77 -0.36
C PHE A 51 -2.33 34.19 0.00
N PRO A 52 -2.83 35.34 -0.52
CA PRO A 52 -4.21 35.74 -0.32
C PRO A 52 -5.17 34.72 -0.92
N VAL A 53 -6.27 34.49 -0.20
CA VAL A 53 -7.32 33.50 -0.55
C VAL A 53 -7.89 33.73 -1.96
N SER A 54 -7.87 34.97 -2.45
CA SER A 54 -8.30 35.35 -3.80
C SER A 54 -7.49 34.74 -4.96
N LEU A 55 -6.28 34.22 -4.70
CA LEU A 55 -5.49 33.47 -5.69
C LEU A 55 -5.92 32.01 -5.82
N THR A 56 -6.70 31.50 -4.87
CA THR A 56 -7.16 30.11 -4.91
C THR A 56 -8.40 29.99 -5.77
N LYS A 57 -8.36 29.13 -6.80
CA LYS A 57 -9.52 28.78 -7.62
C LYS A 57 -10.46 27.76 -6.95
N ALA A 58 -10.20 27.40 -5.69
CA ALA A 58 -11.03 26.46 -4.95
C ALA A 58 -12.37 27.14 -4.64
N GLN A 59 -13.43 26.71 -5.31
CA GLN A 59 -14.76 27.31 -5.15
C GLN A 59 -15.31 27.12 -3.72
N ASN A 60 -14.92 26.03 -3.05
CA ASN A 60 -15.27 25.68 -1.68
C ASN A 60 -14.03 25.73 -0.75
N PHE A 61 -13.40 26.91 -0.68
CA PHE A 61 -12.19 27.13 0.12
C PHE A 61 -12.37 26.83 1.63
N PRO A 62 -13.51 27.16 2.29
CA PRO A 62 -13.73 26.84 3.70
C PRO A 62 -13.67 25.33 3.98
N GLU A 63 -14.34 24.53 3.16
CA GLU A 63 -14.41 23.07 3.26
C GLU A 63 -13.03 22.45 2.99
N PHE A 64 -12.29 22.99 2.02
CA PHE A 64 -10.92 22.55 1.73
C PHE A 64 -9.98 22.84 2.91
N SER A 65 -10.05 24.04 3.50
CA SER A 65 -9.25 24.45 4.66
C SER A 65 -9.55 23.59 5.90
N PHE A 66 -10.82 23.26 6.13
CA PHE A 66 -11.23 22.34 7.20
C PHE A 66 -10.69 20.93 6.97
N SER A 67 -10.80 20.41 5.74
CA SER A 67 -10.28 19.08 5.37
C SER A 67 -8.79 18.96 5.63
N ASN A 68 -8.01 19.99 5.25
CA ASN A 68 -6.56 20.01 5.48
C ASN A 68 -6.22 19.97 6.97
N TRP A 69 -6.98 20.63 7.85
CA TRP A 69 -6.81 20.50 9.30
C TRP A 69 -7.08 19.07 9.80
N VAL A 70 -8.17 18.45 9.34
CA VAL A 70 -8.48 17.05 9.66
C VAL A 70 -7.34 16.15 9.22
N PHE A 71 -6.76 16.37 8.04
CA PHE A 71 -5.63 15.59 7.55
C PHE A 71 -4.37 15.74 8.42
N ILE A 72 -4.06 16.97 8.86
CA ILE A 72 -2.94 17.25 9.76
C ILE A 72 -3.12 16.58 11.13
N ILE A 73 -4.35 16.50 11.65
CA ILE A 73 -4.65 15.93 12.96
C ILE A 73 -4.66 14.39 12.91
N VAL A 74 -5.24 13.80 11.86
CA VAL A 74 -5.44 12.35 11.76
C VAL A 74 -4.17 11.62 11.31
N THR A 75 -3.39 12.18 10.38
CA THR A 75 -2.19 11.52 9.83
C THR A 75 -1.14 11.11 10.90
N PRO A 76 -0.86 11.94 11.94
CA PRO A 76 0.05 11.56 13.04
C PRO A 76 -0.37 10.29 13.78
N ILE A 77 -1.68 9.99 13.87
CA ILE A 77 -2.18 8.78 14.53
C ILE A 77 -1.66 7.54 13.80
N PHE A 78 -1.72 7.52 12.46
CA PHE A 78 -1.18 6.44 11.64
C PHE A 78 0.35 6.36 11.70
N LEU A 79 1.03 7.50 11.78
CA LEU A 79 2.49 7.55 11.93
C LEU A 79 2.94 6.95 13.27
N ILE A 80 2.26 7.27 14.37
CA ILE A 80 2.56 6.72 15.69
C ILE A 80 2.22 5.22 15.72
N ALA A 81 1.02 4.85 15.27
CA ALA A 81 0.57 3.45 15.25
C ALA A 81 1.50 2.56 14.42
N SER A 82 1.91 3.01 13.23
CA SER A 82 2.84 2.25 12.38
C SER A 82 4.21 2.06 13.06
N ASN A 83 4.75 3.07 13.74
CA ASN A 83 5.99 2.93 14.49
C ASN A 83 5.88 1.92 15.65
N LEU A 84 4.77 1.93 16.39
CA LEU A 84 4.52 0.95 17.46
C LEU A 84 4.43 -0.48 16.92
N PHE A 85 3.70 -0.69 15.82
CA PHE A 85 3.60 -2.00 15.18
C PHE A 85 4.92 -2.45 14.55
N ILE A 86 5.72 -1.55 13.98
CA ILE A 86 7.08 -1.87 13.49
C ILE A 86 7.96 -2.36 14.64
N ALA A 87 7.94 -1.67 15.79
CA ALA A 87 8.70 -2.09 16.97
C ALA A 87 8.24 -3.47 17.47
N SER A 88 6.93 -3.70 17.55
CA SER A 88 6.35 -5.00 17.92
C SER A 88 6.73 -6.12 16.94
N PHE A 89 6.68 -5.85 15.64
CA PHE A 89 7.06 -6.80 14.59
C PHE A 89 8.54 -7.16 14.67
N LYS A 90 9.42 -6.21 14.99
CA LYS A 90 10.86 -6.52 15.16
C LYS A 90 11.11 -7.53 16.27
N SER A 91 10.30 -7.53 17.32
CA SER A 91 10.39 -8.48 18.44
C SER A 91 9.81 -9.85 18.10
N HIS A 92 8.61 -9.90 17.51
CA HIS A 92 7.87 -11.17 17.34
C HIS A 92 8.00 -11.81 15.94
N LYS A 93 8.43 -11.04 14.94
CA LYS A 93 8.60 -11.44 13.53
C LYS A 93 7.37 -12.10 12.89
N LYS A 94 6.17 -11.81 13.42
CA LYS A 94 4.89 -12.37 12.97
C LYS A 94 3.90 -11.25 12.67
N ALA A 95 3.18 -11.39 11.56
CA ALA A 95 2.08 -10.53 11.19
C ALA A 95 0.88 -10.81 12.10
N THR A 96 0.32 -9.74 12.67
CA THR A 96 -0.90 -9.80 13.48
C THR A 96 -2.06 -9.18 12.72
N THR A 97 -3.28 -9.56 13.07
CA THR A 97 -4.51 -8.99 12.47
C THR A 97 -4.57 -7.47 12.66
N GLY A 98 -4.08 -6.95 13.79
CA GLY A 98 -4.03 -5.51 14.04
C GLY A 98 -3.13 -4.74 13.07
N MET A 99 -2.03 -5.36 12.62
CA MET A 99 -1.15 -4.76 11.60
C MET A 99 -1.85 -4.70 10.24
N SER A 100 -2.49 -5.78 9.81
CA SER A 100 -3.28 -5.80 8.57
C SER A 100 -4.43 -4.79 8.62
N LEU A 101 -5.13 -4.68 9.76
CA LEU A 101 -6.19 -3.71 9.95
C LEU A 101 -5.68 -2.27 9.83
N LEU A 102 -4.50 -1.96 10.39
CA LEU A 102 -3.90 -0.62 10.25
C LEU A 102 -3.60 -0.30 8.79
N VAL A 103 -3.02 -1.25 8.04
CA VAL A 103 -2.75 -1.08 6.60
C VAL A 103 -4.04 -0.84 5.83
N PHE A 104 -5.08 -1.61 6.12
CA PHE A 104 -6.40 -1.44 5.52
C PHE A 104 -6.99 -0.04 5.81
N LEU A 105 -7.03 0.35 7.08
CA LEU A 105 -7.57 1.65 7.50
C LEU A 105 -6.78 2.82 6.92
N PHE A 106 -5.45 2.74 6.88
CA PHE A 106 -4.62 3.78 6.29
C PHE A 106 -4.87 3.91 4.78
N SER A 107 -5.01 2.79 4.09
CA SER A 107 -5.24 2.78 2.64
C SER A 107 -6.61 3.34 2.31
N LEU A 108 -7.64 2.94 3.06
CA LEU A 108 -8.97 3.53 2.95
C LEU A 108 -8.94 5.03 3.26
N TYR A 109 -8.23 5.44 4.30
CA TYR A 109 -8.06 6.85 4.68
C TYR A 109 -7.47 7.69 3.54
N ILE A 110 -6.37 7.26 2.92
CA ILE A 110 -5.74 7.99 1.81
C ILE A 110 -6.66 8.06 0.58
N ILE A 111 -7.36 6.96 0.25
CA ILE A 111 -8.31 6.94 -0.87
C ILE A 111 -9.46 7.93 -0.60
N VAL A 112 -10.03 7.91 0.60
CA VAL A 112 -11.10 8.84 0.99
C VAL A 112 -10.60 10.28 1.00
N CYS A 113 -9.37 10.55 1.46
CA CYS A 113 -8.78 11.90 1.38
C CYS A 113 -8.66 12.38 -0.07
N GLY A 114 -8.17 11.52 -0.97
CA GLY A 114 -8.06 11.82 -2.40
C GLY A 114 -9.42 12.09 -3.04
N MET A 115 -10.41 11.24 -2.75
CA MET A 115 -11.78 11.37 -3.21
C MET A 115 -12.43 12.67 -2.68
N TYR A 116 -12.39 12.92 -1.37
CA TYR A 116 -13.03 14.09 -0.76
C TYR A 116 -12.40 15.41 -1.23
N SER A 117 -11.07 15.47 -1.31
CA SER A 117 -10.35 16.65 -1.82
C SER A 117 -10.76 16.98 -3.25
N SER A 118 -11.00 15.95 -4.06
CA SER A 118 -11.44 16.06 -5.44
C SER A 118 -12.84 16.68 -5.59
N PHE A 119 -13.80 16.22 -4.78
CA PHE A 119 -15.19 16.71 -4.78
C PHE A 119 -15.30 18.15 -4.25
N ILE A 120 -14.44 18.54 -3.31
CA ILE A 120 -14.43 19.91 -2.77
C ILE A 120 -13.71 20.88 -3.72
N ALA A 121 -12.59 20.45 -4.30
CA ALA A 121 -11.77 21.31 -5.15
C ALA A 121 -12.44 21.64 -6.49
N THR A 122 -13.33 20.76 -6.98
CA THR A 122 -14.01 20.92 -8.26
C THR A 122 -15.52 20.81 -8.08
N SER A 123 -16.27 21.86 -8.40
CA SER A 123 -17.74 21.83 -8.50
C SER A 123 -18.26 20.94 -9.64
N ASP A 124 -17.37 20.46 -10.50
CA ASP A 124 -17.66 19.55 -11.60
C ASP A 124 -17.15 18.13 -11.24
N PRO A 125 -18.05 17.15 -11.02
CA PRO A 125 -17.69 15.78 -10.68
C PRO A 125 -16.71 15.14 -11.67
N SER A 126 -16.68 15.60 -12.92
CA SER A 126 -15.83 15.05 -13.98
C SER A 126 -14.33 15.28 -13.72
N ASN A 127 -13.97 16.44 -13.15
CA ASN A 127 -12.57 16.77 -12.77
C ASN A 127 -12.24 16.27 -11.35
N ALA A 128 -13.25 15.92 -10.55
CA ALA A 128 -13.09 15.30 -9.23
C ALA A 128 -12.59 13.83 -9.31
N LEU A 129 -12.43 13.24 -10.48
CA LEU A 129 -12.00 11.84 -10.58
C LEU A 129 -10.46 11.68 -10.62
N THR A 130 -9.71 12.75 -10.86
CA THR A 130 -8.25 12.68 -10.99
C THR A 130 -7.55 12.37 -9.67
N LEU A 131 -7.82 13.09 -8.56
CA LEU A 131 -7.15 12.78 -7.29
C LEU A 131 -7.59 11.43 -6.72
N TYR A 132 -8.82 11.01 -7.02
CA TYR A 132 -9.31 9.68 -6.70
C TYR A 132 -8.50 8.59 -7.44
N LEU A 133 -8.34 8.72 -8.77
CA LEU A 133 -7.49 7.83 -9.57
C LEU A 133 -6.04 7.81 -9.06
N VAL A 134 -5.47 8.97 -8.74
CA VAL A 134 -4.10 9.08 -8.21
C VAL A 134 -3.98 8.34 -6.88
N ALA A 135 -4.92 8.53 -5.96
CA ALA A 135 -4.92 7.84 -4.67
C ALA A 135 -5.03 6.32 -4.83
N LEU A 136 -5.97 5.84 -5.67
CA LEU A 136 -6.10 4.41 -5.99
C LEU A 136 -4.79 3.85 -6.57
N SER A 137 -4.20 4.55 -7.53
CA SER A 137 -2.95 4.13 -8.19
C SER A 137 -1.81 4.04 -7.17
N LEU A 138 -1.63 5.06 -6.32
CA LEU A 138 -0.63 5.05 -5.26
C LEU A 138 -0.80 3.87 -4.32
N ILE A 139 -2.02 3.64 -3.82
CA ILE A 139 -2.29 2.53 -2.90
C ILE A 139 -2.02 1.17 -3.57
N SER A 140 -2.43 1.00 -4.83
CA SER A 140 -2.27 -0.26 -5.57
C SER A 140 -0.80 -0.67 -5.81
N VAL A 141 0.10 0.31 -5.90
CA VAL A 141 1.54 0.08 -6.15
C VAL A 141 2.30 -0.12 -4.84
N ILE A 142 2.02 0.76 -3.87
CA ILE A 142 2.77 0.83 -2.62
C ILE A 142 2.43 -0.36 -1.74
N PHE A 143 1.14 -0.61 -1.53
CA PHE A 143 0.66 -1.61 -0.58
C PHE A 143 0.41 -2.95 -1.26
N VAL A 144 0.62 -4.01 -0.49
CA VAL A 144 0.35 -5.39 -0.91
C VAL A 144 -0.82 -5.91 -0.11
N PHE A 145 -1.86 -6.36 -0.81
CA PHE A 145 -3.06 -6.92 -0.20
C PHE A 145 -3.27 -8.35 -0.66
N GLU A 146 -3.76 -9.20 0.24
CA GLU A 146 -4.36 -10.46 -0.16
C GLU A 146 -5.65 -10.23 -0.94
N TYR A 147 -6.11 -11.27 -1.64
CA TYR A 147 -7.33 -11.23 -2.45
C TYR A 147 -8.52 -10.68 -1.65
N TYR A 148 -8.78 -11.24 -0.47
CA TYR A 148 -9.91 -10.83 0.37
C TYR A 148 -9.79 -9.37 0.86
N GLU A 149 -8.59 -8.94 1.24
CA GLU A 149 -8.35 -7.55 1.67
C GLU A 149 -8.57 -6.57 0.51
N THR A 150 -8.17 -6.95 -0.70
CA THR A 150 -8.40 -6.15 -1.92
C THR A 150 -9.90 -6.02 -2.22
N ILE A 151 -10.65 -7.12 -2.19
CA ILE A 151 -12.10 -7.10 -2.42
C ILE A 151 -12.83 -6.29 -1.35
N LEU A 152 -12.43 -6.44 -0.08
CA LEU A 152 -13.02 -5.65 1.01
C LEU A 152 -12.77 -4.15 0.80
N LEU A 153 -11.55 -3.79 0.38
CA LEU A 153 -11.20 -2.41 0.09
C LEU A 153 -11.99 -1.85 -1.10
N LEU A 154 -12.20 -2.65 -2.17
CA LEU A 154 -13.05 -2.27 -3.30
C LEU A 154 -14.47 -1.94 -2.84
N VAL A 155 -15.09 -2.83 -2.06
CA VAL A 155 -16.45 -2.64 -1.55
C VAL A 155 -16.52 -1.40 -0.65
N ALA A 156 -15.56 -1.25 0.27
CA ALA A 156 -15.52 -0.10 1.16
C ALA A 156 -15.41 1.22 0.38
N VAL A 157 -14.49 1.29 -0.59
CA VAL A 157 -14.30 2.49 -1.42
C VAL A 157 -15.55 2.80 -2.23
N GLU A 158 -16.21 1.80 -2.83
CA GLU A 158 -17.43 2.01 -3.61
C GLU A 158 -18.59 2.51 -2.74
N VAL A 159 -18.74 1.97 -1.53
CA VAL A 159 -19.76 2.43 -0.56
C VAL A 159 -19.50 3.90 -0.19
N PHE A 160 -18.24 4.27 0.08
CA PHE A 160 -17.88 5.65 0.37
C PHE A 160 -18.12 6.58 -0.81
N PHE A 161 -17.75 6.17 -2.02
CA PHE A 161 -17.96 6.95 -3.25
C PHE A 161 -19.44 7.19 -3.52
N THR A 162 -20.24 6.13 -3.44
CA THR A 162 -21.69 6.21 -3.62
C THR A 162 -22.34 7.10 -2.55
N SER A 163 -21.92 6.98 -1.29
CA SER A 163 -22.42 7.84 -0.20
C SER A 163 -22.09 9.31 -0.44
N LEU A 164 -20.91 9.60 -1.01
CA LEU A 164 -20.49 10.96 -1.33
C LEU A 164 -21.31 11.55 -2.47
N LEU A 165 -21.66 10.75 -3.50
CA LEU A 165 -22.56 11.18 -4.58
C LEU A 165 -23.97 11.53 -4.06
N PHE A 166 -24.49 10.75 -3.12
CA PHE A 166 -25.76 11.08 -2.46
C PHE A 166 -25.64 12.36 -1.62
N TYR A 167 -24.54 12.53 -0.90
CA TYR A 167 -24.28 13.74 -0.12
C TYR A 167 -24.16 15.00 -1.00
N SER A 168 -23.54 14.88 -2.18
CA SER A 168 -23.42 15.99 -3.15
C SER A 168 -24.69 16.26 -3.96
N GLN A 169 -25.80 15.55 -3.70
CA GLN A 169 -27.08 15.72 -4.40
C GLN A 169 -26.94 15.67 -5.93
N THR A 170 -26.07 14.79 -6.42
CA THR A 170 -25.75 14.70 -7.84
C THR A 170 -26.99 14.26 -8.65
N PRO A 171 -27.30 14.91 -9.79
CA PRO A 171 -28.42 14.51 -10.66
C PRO A 171 -28.34 13.04 -11.07
N ALA A 172 -29.49 12.38 -11.25
CA ALA A 172 -29.55 10.94 -11.49
C ALA A 172 -28.71 10.49 -12.71
N THR A 173 -28.68 11.28 -13.77
CA THR A 173 -27.89 11.00 -14.98
C THR A 173 -26.38 11.05 -14.70
N ASP A 174 -25.92 12.09 -13.98
CA ASP A 174 -24.52 12.25 -13.61
C ASP A 174 -24.07 11.22 -12.58
N MET A 175 -24.99 10.80 -11.69
CA MET A 175 -24.73 9.73 -10.73
C MET A 175 -24.40 8.42 -11.45
N LEU A 176 -25.14 8.09 -12.52
CA LEU A 176 -24.89 6.90 -13.33
C LEU A 176 -23.53 6.97 -14.05
N TYR A 177 -23.18 8.12 -14.63
CA TYR A 177 -21.88 8.31 -15.26
C TYR A 177 -20.72 8.20 -14.27
N ASN A 178 -20.83 8.85 -13.10
CA ASN A 178 -19.82 8.78 -12.05
C ASN A 178 -19.66 7.36 -11.50
N GLN A 179 -20.75 6.60 -11.36
CA GLN A 179 -20.67 5.20 -10.93
C GLN A 179 -19.98 4.32 -11.97
N LEU A 180 -20.27 4.52 -13.27
CA LEU A 180 -19.59 3.80 -14.34
C LEU A 180 -18.09 4.10 -14.36
N ILE A 181 -17.70 5.35 -14.13
CA ILE A 181 -16.27 5.71 -14.05
C ILE A 181 -15.64 5.10 -12.79
N SER A 182 -16.31 5.14 -11.63
CA SER A 182 -15.84 4.46 -10.42
C SER A 182 -15.59 2.98 -10.67
N ALA A 183 -16.52 2.28 -11.33
CA ALA A 183 -16.37 0.87 -11.67
C ALA A 183 -15.12 0.60 -12.54
N ILE A 184 -14.83 1.49 -13.51
CA ILE A 184 -13.61 1.40 -14.33
C ILE A 184 -12.35 1.64 -13.48
N LEU A 185 -12.35 2.67 -12.61
CA LEU A 185 -11.23 3.00 -11.74
C LEU A 185 -10.94 1.88 -10.74
N LEU A 186 -11.98 1.32 -10.14
CA LEU A 186 -11.90 0.18 -9.22
C LEU A 186 -11.41 -1.09 -9.91
N SER A 187 -11.82 -1.31 -11.16
CA SER A 187 -11.28 -2.41 -11.97
C SER A 187 -9.77 -2.21 -12.19
N GLY A 188 -9.34 -1.01 -12.55
CA GLY A 188 -7.92 -0.65 -12.69
C GLY A 188 -7.14 -0.86 -11.39
N PHE A 189 -7.70 -0.42 -10.25
CA PHE A 189 -7.13 -0.66 -8.93
C PHE A 189 -6.95 -2.16 -8.64
N TYR A 190 -7.97 -2.97 -8.91
CA TYR A 190 -7.94 -4.41 -8.71
C TYR A 190 -6.82 -5.06 -9.53
N PHE A 191 -6.79 -4.81 -10.85
CA PHE A 191 -5.79 -5.42 -11.73
C PHE A 191 -4.37 -5.00 -11.37
N THR A 192 -4.14 -3.72 -11.08
CA THR A 192 -2.82 -3.23 -10.66
C THR A 192 -2.40 -3.83 -9.33
N SER A 193 -3.28 -3.87 -8.33
CA SER A 193 -3.01 -4.51 -7.04
C SER A 193 -2.64 -6.00 -7.20
N ARG A 194 -3.40 -6.75 -8.01
CA ARG A 194 -3.11 -8.17 -8.30
C ARG A 194 -1.81 -8.37 -9.06
N TYR A 195 -1.48 -7.47 -9.98
CA TYR A 195 -0.22 -7.47 -10.70
C TYR A 195 0.97 -7.27 -9.75
N PHE A 196 0.93 -6.24 -8.89
CA PHE A 196 2.00 -5.98 -7.92
C PHE A 196 2.12 -7.06 -6.86
N PHE A 197 1.00 -7.64 -6.40
CA PHE A 197 1.02 -8.80 -5.53
C PHE A 197 1.80 -9.97 -6.16
N THR A 198 1.47 -10.31 -7.41
CA THR A 198 2.12 -11.38 -8.18
C THR A 198 3.60 -11.10 -8.38
N TYR A 199 3.95 -9.87 -8.77
CA TYR A 199 5.32 -9.45 -8.98
C TYR A 199 6.16 -9.58 -7.69
N LYS A 200 5.68 -9.03 -6.57
CA LYS A 200 6.38 -9.09 -5.27
C LYS A 200 6.46 -10.51 -4.72
N ALA A 201 5.44 -11.34 -4.96
CA ALA A 201 5.42 -12.75 -4.57
C ALA A 201 6.47 -13.56 -5.33
N ASN A 202 6.57 -13.38 -6.65
CA ASN A 202 7.58 -14.03 -7.48
C ASN A 202 9.00 -13.61 -7.08
N TYR A 203 9.20 -12.31 -6.84
CA TYR A 203 10.49 -11.81 -6.36
C TYR A 203 10.87 -12.43 -5.01
N TYR A 204 9.93 -12.51 -4.07
CA TYR A 204 10.16 -13.13 -2.77
C TYR A 204 10.58 -14.61 -2.89
N LEU A 205 9.90 -15.39 -3.73
CA LEU A 205 10.26 -16.79 -3.97
C LEU A 205 11.66 -16.93 -4.57
N GLN A 206 12.02 -16.07 -5.54
CA GLN A 206 13.36 -16.07 -6.13
C GLN A 206 14.44 -15.78 -5.09
N VAL A 207 14.20 -14.82 -4.18
CA VAL A 207 15.14 -14.49 -3.10
C VAL A 207 15.33 -15.68 -2.14
N ILE A 208 14.26 -16.42 -1.82
CA ILE A 208 14.36 -17.63 -1.01
C ILE A 208 15.17 -18.70 -1.72
N GLU A 209 14.85 -18.98 -2.99
CA GLU A 209 15.54 -20.03 -3.76
C GLU A 209 17.05 -19.75 -3.85
N ILE A 210 17.44 -18.49 -4.06
CA ILE A 210 18.85 -18.07 -4.07
C ILE A 210 19.50 -18.30 -2.70
N ARG A 211 18.81 -18.00 -1.59
CA ARG A 211 19.34 -18.23 -0.24
C ARG A 211 19.53 -19.72 0.05
N GLU A 212 18.57 -20.56 -0.35
CA GLU A 212 18.66 -22.01 -0.19
C GLU A 212 19.85 -22.58 -0.98
N LYS A 213 19.98 -22.22 -2.26
CA LYS A 213 21.12 -22.63 -3.09
C LYS A 213 22.46 -22.15 -2.54
N ASN A 214 22.55 -20.91 -2.05
CA ASN A 214 23.79 -20.39 -1.46
C ASN A 214 24.18 -21.15 -0.19
N ALA A 215 23.22 -21.52 0.66
CA ALA A 215 23.47 -22.33 1.85
C ALA A 215 23.93 -23.75 1.50
N GLU A 216 23.41 -24.34 0.42
CA GLU A 216 23.89 -25.63 -0.10
C GLU A 216 25.32 -25.53 -0.66
N ILE A 217 25.64 -24.45 -1.37
CA ILE A 217 27.00 -24.18 -1.88
C ILE A 217 27.98 -24.02 -0.71
N GLU A 218 27.60 -23.31 0.35
CA GLU A 218 28.44 -23.12 1.55
C GLU A 218 28.75 -24.46 2.22
N LYS A 219 27.73 -25.31 2.42
CA LYS A 219 27.92 -26.68 2.96
C LYS A 219 28.79 -27.56 2.06
N ALA A 220 28.59 -27.49 0.75
CA ALA A 220 29.39 -28.24 -0.21
C ALA A 220 30.86 -27.76 -0.23
N SER A 221 31.08 -26.45 -0.07
CA SER A 221 32.40 -25.84 0.05
C SER A 221 33.10 -26.26 1.34
N GLU A 222 32.40 -26.25 2.47
CA GLU A 222 32.91 -26.75 3.75
C GLU A 222 33.29 -28.24 3.65
N PHE A 223 32.42 -29.07 3.08
CA PHE A 223 32.70 -30.49 2.87
C PHE A 223 33.93 -30.70 1.97
N LYS A 224 34.02 -29.97 0.85
CA LYS A 224 35.19 -30.01 -0.04
C LYS A 224 36.47 -29.63 0.71
N ASN A 225 36.44 -28.58 1.54
CA ASN A 225 37.58 -28.17 2.35
C ASN A 225 37.98 -29.22 3.39
N GLN A 226 37.01 -29.90 4.01
CA GLN A 226 37.28 -31.00 4.94
C GLN A 226 37.96 -32.18 4.22
N VAL A 227 37.42 -32.61 3.06
CA VAL A 227 38.02 -33.71 2.27
C VAL A 227 39.42 -33.35 1.77
N LEU A 228 39.61 -32.15 1.24
CA LEU A 228 40.92 -31.67 0.78
C LEU A 228 41.90 -31.44 1.93
N GLY A 229 41.44 -31.11 3.13
CA GLY A 229 42.27 -31.00 4.33
C GLY A 229 42.71 -32.36 4.90
N TRP A 230 41.97 -33.43 4.61
CA TRP A 230 42.32 -34.80 5.03
C TRP A 230 43.33 -35.48 4.10
N LEU A 231 43.29 -35.19 2.79
CA LEU A 231 44.21 -35.72 1.77
C LEU A 231 45.72 -35.47 2.02
N PRO A 232 46.19 -34.31 2.52
CA PRO A 232 47.61 -34.10 2.82
C PRO A 232 48.08 -34.82 4.09
N MET A 233 47.19 -35.29 4.97
CA MET A 233 47.60 -36.05 6.17
C MET A 233 47.79 -37.55 5.90
N THR A 234 47.17 -38.12 4.85
CA THR A 234 47.31 -39.54 4.52
C THR A 234 48.48 -39.85 3.59
N CYS A 235 49.11 -38.85 2.98
CA CYS A 235 50.26 -39.03 2.08
C CYS A 235 51.64 -38.88 2.77
N VAL A 236 51.69 -38.70 4.10
CA VAL A 236 52.94 -38.51 4.86
C VAL A 236 53.33 -39.76 5.69
N THR A 237 52.61 -40.88 5.55
CA THR A 237 52.88 -42.13 6.28
C THR A 237 53.06 -43.35 5.38
N LEU A 238 53.84 -43.25 4.32
CA LEU A 238 54.38 -44.39 3.57
C LEU A 238 55.87 -44.20 3.29
#